data_AF-A0A177Y6X2-F1
#
_entry.id   AF-A0A177Y6X2-F1
#
_cell.length_a   1.000
_cell.length_b   1.000
_cell.length_c   1.000
_cell.angle_alpha   90.00
_cell.angle_beta   90.00
_cell.angle_gamma   90.00
#
_symmetry.space_group_name_H-M   'P 1'
#
loop_
_entity.id
_entity.type
_entity.pdbx_description
1 polymer ?
#
loop_
_entity_poly.entity_id
_entity_poly.type
_entity_poly.pdbx_seq_one_letter_code
_entity_poly.pdbx_strand_id
1 'polypeptide(L)' 'MTTHPSRLSKPDIHTTAGKLADLRSRREAAMAPSGEAAIEKVHAKGKLTARERILALLDEGSFVEMRRSRAALIKKD' A
#
# COMPACT_ATOMS: atom_id res chain seq x y z
N MET A 1 -21.70 -21.96 -20.20
CA MET A 1 -21.31 -21.49 -18.85
C MET A 1 -19.99 -22.15 -18.49
N THR A 2 -18.87 -21.48 -18.73
CA THR A 2 -17.53 -22.02 -18.43
C THR A 2 -17.16 -21.74 -16.98
N THR A 3 -17.41 -22.72 -16.13
CA THR A 3 -16.89 -22.76 -14.75
C THR A 3 -15.37 -22.89 -14.79
N HIS A 4 -14.65 -21.83 -14.42
CA HIS A 4 -13.21 -21.90 -14.17
C HIS A 4 -12.95 -22.46 -12.76
N PRO A 5 -12.02 -23.42 -12.60
CA PRO A 5 -11.71 -23.98 -11.31
C PRO A 5 -11.03 -22.93 -10.43
N SER A 6 -11.50 -22.83 -9.19
CA SER A 6 -10.89 -22.05 -8.11
C SER A 6 -9.39 -22.39 -7.98
N ARG A 7 -8.52 -21.45 -8.36
CA ARG A 7 -7.09 -21.45 -8.01
C ARG A 7 -6.83 -20.34 -7.01
N LEU A 8 -6.39 -20.74 -5.81
CA LEU A 8 -5.82 -19.89 -4.77
C LEU A 8 -4.46 -19.29 -5.22
N SER A 9 -4.47 -18.43 -6.24
CA SER A 9 -3.30 -17.70 -6.69
C SER A 9 -3.72 -16.33 -7.20
N LYS A 10 -2.91 -15.30 -6.89
CA LYS A 10 -3.02 -13.86 -7.23
C LYS A 10 -4.20 -13.43 -8.13
N PRO A 11 -4.89 -12.33 -7.78
CA PRO A 11 -6.07 -11.86 -8.50
C PRO A 11 -5.84 -11.78 -10.01
N ASP A 12 -6.79 -12.31 -10.79
CA ASP A 12 -6.72 -12.28 -12.26
C ASP A 12 -6.80 -10.84 -12.78
N ILE A 13 -5.64 -10.32 -13.18
CA ILE A 13 -5.46 -8.96 -13.69
C ILE A 13 -6.18 -8.69 -15.01
N HIS A 14 -6.74 -9.69 -15.67
CA HIS A 14 -7.53 -9.51 -16.88
C HIS A 14 -9.02 -9.24 -16.59
N THR A 15 -9.44 -9.39 -15.32
CA THR A 15 -10.80 -9.04 -14.88
C THR A 15 -10.84 -7.68 -14.17
N THR A 16 -12.00 -7.03 -14.16
CA THR A 16 -12.20 -5.80 -13.35
C THR A 16 -11.97 -6.06 -11.86
N ALA A 17 -12.49 -7.19 -11.36
CA ALA A 17 -12.34 -7.56 -9.95
C ALA A 17 -10.87 -7.79 -9.58
N GLY A 18 -10.10 -8.47 -10.42
CA GLY A 18 -8.69 -8.73 -10.13
C GLY A 18 -7.79 -7.50 -10.30
N LYS A 19 -8.06 -6.62 -11.27
CA LYS A 19 -7.41 -5.29 -11.35
C LYS A 19 -7.67 -4.46 -10.10
N LEU A 20 -8.90 -4.48 -9.58
CA LEU A 20 -9.25 -3.76 -8.36
C LEU A 20 -8.52 -4.32 -7.13
N ALA A 21 -8.43 -5.65 -7.02
CA ALA A 21 -7.69 -6.30 -5.94
C ALA A 21 -6.18 -6.00 -5.99
N ASP A 22 -5.56 -6.07 -7.16
CA ASP A 22 -4.15 -5.69 -7.35
C ASP A 22 -3.91 -4.20 -7.02
N LEU A 23 -4.80 -3.30 -7.43
CA LEU A 23 -4.71 -1.87 -7.09
C LEU A 23 -4.79 -1.65 -5.58
N ARG A 24 -5.69 -2.33 -4.87
CA ARG A 24 -5.81 -2.25 -3.40
C ARG A 24 -4.53 -2.73 -2.72
N SER A 25 -4.01 -3.89 -3.13
CA SER A 25 -2.75 -4.43 -2.59
C SER A 25 -1.57 -3.48 -2.78
N ARG A 26 -1.44 -2.86 -3.96
CA ARG A 26 -0.39 -1.86 -4.20
C ARG A 26 -0.56 -0.59 -3.37
N ARG A 27 -1.80 -0.16 -3.12
CA ARG A 27 -2.09 1.00 -2.26
C ARG A 27 -1.72 0.73 -0.81
N GLU A 28 -2.00 -0.47 -0.31
CA GLU A 28 -1.63 -0.92 1.04
C GLU A 28 -0.10 -0.98 1.19
N ALA A 29 0.61 -1.62 0.25
CA ALA A 29 2.07 -1.69 0.29
C ALA A 29 2.75 -0.32 0.29
N ALA A 30 2.15 0.68 -0.37
CA ALA A 30 2.67 2.05 -0.40
C ALA A 30 2.46 2.83 0.91
N MET A 31 1.75 2.29 1.91
CA MET A 31 1.64 2.88 3.25
C MET A 31 2.98 2.84 4.00
N ALA A 32 3.77 1.78 3.77
CA ALA A 32 5.08 1.57 4.37
C ALA A 32 6.12 1.25 3.27
N PRO A 33 6.49 2.22 2.41
CA PRO A 33 7.29 1.95 1.22
C PRO A 33 8.72 1.47 1.53
N SER A 34 9.22 1.72 2.75
CA SER A 34 10.51 1.25 3.25
C SER A 34 10.38 0.12 4.28
N GLY A 35 9.19 -0.48 4.41
CA GLY A 35 8.86 -1.49 5.41
C GLY A 35 8.64 -0.92 6.81
N GLU A 36 8.04 -1.74 7.67
CA GLU A 36 7.71 -1.39 9.06
C GLU A 36 8.95 -1.05 9.90
N ALA A 37 10.08 -1.74 9.65
CA ALA A 37 11.33 -1.49 10.35
C ALA A 37 11.86 -0.05 10.15
N ALA A 38 11.57 0.59 9.01
CA ALA A 38 11.94 1.99 8.79
C ALA A 38 11.07 2.95 9.61
N ILE A 39 9.78 2.61 9.79
CA ILE A 39 8.84 3.37 10.62
C ILE A 39 9.29 3.30 12.08
N GLU A 40 9.55 2.10 12.58
CA GLU A 40 10.00 1.86 13.96
C GLU A 40 11.30 2.63 14.26
N LYS A 41 12.27 2.63 13.34
CA LYS A 41 13.52 3.42 13.48
C LYS A 41 13.28 4.93 13.58
N VAL A 42 12.23 5.46 12.96
CA VAL A 42 11.86 6.87 13.06
C VAL A 42 11.19 7.15 14.41
N HIS A 43 10.28 6.28 14.83
CA HIS A 43 9.61 6.38 16.13
C HIS A 43 10.58 6.23 17.31
N ALA A 44 11.55 5.31 17.22
CA ALA A 44 12.60 5.13 18.22
C ALA A 44 13.47 6.39 18.42
N LYS A 45 13.47 7.32 17.44
CA LYS A 45 14.15 8.62 17.54
C LYS A 45 13.23 9.72 18.09
N GLY A 46 12.02 9.38 18.56
CA GLY A 46 11.01 10.33 19.04
C GLY A 46 10.42 11.20 17.93
N LYS A 47 10.46 10.74 16.67
CA LYS A 47 10.00 11.49 15.50
C LYS A 47 8.77 10.84 14.89
N LEU A 48 7.93 11.66 14.27
CA LEU A 48 6.85 11.21 13.39
C LEU A 48 7.39 10.98 11.97
N THR A 49 6.86 9.98 11.28
CA THR A 49 7.08 9.76 9.86
C THR A 49 6.55 10.94 9.02
N ALA A 50 6.96 11.01 7.75
CA ALA A 50 6.47 12.05 6.86
C ALA A 50 4.94 12.08 6.77
N ARG A 51 4.30 10.90 6.70
CA ARG A 51 2.84 10.79 6.60
C ARG A 51 2.14 11.17 7.91
N GLU A 52 2.64 10.70 9.04
CA GLU A 52 2.06 11.05 10.35
C GLU A 52 2.09 12.55 10.59
N ARG A 53 3.16 13.25 10.18
CA ARG A 53 3.22 14.71 10.28
C ARG A 53 2.16 15.41 9.43
N ILE A 54 1.89 14.91 8.22
CA ILE A 54 0.84 15.47 7.36
C ILE A 54 -0.53 15.27 8.00
N LEU A 55 -0.81 14.07 8.51
CA LEU A 55 -2.07 13.75 9.17
C LEU A 55 -2.27 14.52 10.48
N ALA A 56 -1.19 14.83 11.20
CA ALA A 56 -1.25 15.65 12.41
C ALA A 56 -1.44 17.15 12.12
N LEU A 57 -1.10 17.61 10.91
CA LEU A 57 -1.18 19.02 10.51
C LEU A 57 -2.53 19.39 9.91
N LEU A 58 -3.17 18.46 9.20
CA LEU A 58 -4.38 18.70 8.42
C LEU A 58 -5.62 18.25 9.17
N ASP A 59 -6.76 18.86 8.87
CA ASP A 59 -8.05 18.42 9.40
C ASP A 59 -8.33 16.97 8.99
N GLU A 60 -8.94 16.21 9.90
CA GLU A 60 -9.26 14.81 9.66
C GLU A 60 -10.12 14.65 8.39
N GLY A 61 -9.75 13.69 7.53
CA GLY A 61 -10.43 13.43 6.26
C GLY A 61 -10.14 14.44 5.13
N SER A 62 -9.41 15.53 5.37
CA SER A 62 -9.10 16.53 4.33
C SER A 62 -7.96 16.13 3.39
N PHE A 63 -7.09 15.21 3.82
CA PHE A 63 -5.89 14.84 3.06
C PHE A 63 -6.22 13.98 1.83
N VAL A 64 -5.98 14.52 0.64
CA VAL A 64 -6.06 13.80 -0.65
C VAL A 64 -4.68 13.65 -1.26
N GLU A 65 -4.27 12.41 -1.48
CA GLU A 65 -2.92 12.10 -1.93
C GLU A 65 -2.81 11.97 -3.46
N MET A 66 -2.05 12.87 -4.10
CA MET A 66 -2.01 12.97 -5.57
C MET A 66 -1.08 11.97 -6.26
N ARG A 67 0.08 11.63 -5.68
CA ARG A 67 1.05 10.70 -6.29
C ARG A 67 1.52 9.65 -5.30
N ARG A 68 1.00 8.43 -5.45
CA ARG A 68 1.51 7.24 -4.76
C ARG A 68 2.53 6.55 -5.67
N SER A 69 3.82 6.67 -5.34
CA SER A 69 4.82 5.84 -6.01
C SER A 69 4.61 4.39 -5.61
N ARG A 70 4.80 3.47 -6.57
CA ARG A 70 4.74 2.03 -6.31
C ARG A 70 5.82 1.72 -5.27
N ALA A 71 5.44 1.21 -4.10
CA ALA A 71 6.39 0.55 -3.22
C ALA A 71 7.05 -0.55 -4.06
N ALA A 72 8.37 -0.47 -4.22
CA ALA A 72 9.09 -1.51 -4.92
C ALA A 72 8.77 -2.82 -4.19
N LEU A 73 8.12 -3.76 -4.89
CA LEU A 73 8.22 -5.17 -4.50
C LEU A 73 9.71 -5.49 -4.68
N ILE A 74 10.50 -5.25 -3.65
CA ILE A 74 11.81 -5.83 -3.53
C ILE A 74 11.52 -7.33 -3.45
N LYS A 75 11.67 -8.02 -4.59
CA LYS A 75 11.74 -9.48 -4.57
C LYS A 75 12.94 -9.79 -3.68
N LYS A 76 12.64 -10.38 -2.53
CA LYS A 76 13.66 -11.02 -1.70
C LYS A 76 14.12 -12.22 -2.52
N ASP A 77 15.29 -12.11 -3.13
CA ASP A 77 16.01 -13.28 -3.66
C ASP A 77 16.38 -14.21 -2.50
#